data_AF-A0A258BLN8-F1
#
_entry.id   AF-A0A258BLN8-F1
#
_cell.length_a   1.000
_cell.length_b   1.000
_cell.length_c   1.000
_cell.angle_alpha   90.00
_cell.angle_beta   90.00
_cell.angle_gamma   90.00
#
_symmetry.space_group_name_H-M   'P 1'
#
loop_
_entity.id
_entity.type
_entity.pdbx_description
1 polymer ?
#
loop_
_entity_poly.entity_id
_entity_poly.type
_entity_poly.pdbx_seq_one_letter_code
_entity_poly.pdbx_strand_id
1 'polypeptide(L)'
;IAAGKSIREALSVDKQIRDGGVSNRMHSTANWWHEWLQPALSAVGKIDPKYRQSFINSTMIVKSQIDKRGAVMASTDTAMLNYSRDAYAYCWPRDGAFVLWPLIRMGYTQEAQRYFEFCREGLHPNGYLMHKYRADGAIGSSWHPYIHDDGIIGAPIQEDETALTLFVFAQYYKMSRSRSLLDDFYLTMTNYDIHDFDRLCWAACSS
;
A
#
# COMPACT_ATOMS: atom_id res chain seq x y z
N ILE A 1 -12.01 -23.05 7.31
CA ILE A 1 -10.83 -22.77 8.18
C ILE A 1 -11.04 -21.40 8.80
N ALA A 2 -10.85 -21.25 10.11
CA ALA A 2 -10.94 -19.98 10.82
C ALA A 2 -9.60 -19.69 11.52
N ALA A 3 -9.25 -18.42 11.66
CA ALA A 3 -8.03 -17.96 12.33
C ALA A 3 -8.36 -16.84 13.34
N GLY A 4 -7.54 -16.71 14.38
CA GLY A 4 -7.68 -15.70 15.42
C GLY A 4 -6.41 -15.60 16.26
N LYS A 5 -6.29 -14.54 17.08
CA LYS A 5 -5.16 -14.33 17.99
C LYS A 5 -5.15 -15.30 19.17
N SER A 6 -6.24 -16.04 19.38
CA SER A 6 -6.39 -17.08 20.39
C SER A 6 -7.28 -18.21 19.89
N ILE A 7 -7.20 -19.38 20.53
CA ILE A 7 -8.09 -20.52 20.25
C ILE A 7 -9.55 -20.10 20.41
N ARG A 8 -9.86 -19.33 21.45
CA ARG A 8 -11.22 -18.82 21.71
C ARG A 8 -11.74 -17.98 20.55
N GLU A 9 -10.92 -17.07 20.03
CA GLU A 9 -11.30 -16.23 18.90
C GLU A 9 -11.49 -17.07 17.63
N ALA A 10 -10.57 -17.98 17.33
CA ALA A 10 -10.67 -18.86 16.16
C ALA A 10 -11.95 -19.73 16.19
N LEU A 11 -12.28 -20.32 17.36
CA LEU A 11 -13.51 -21.09 17.55
C LEU A 11 -14.76 -20.23 17.44
N SER A 12 -14.72 -18.99 17.95
CA SER A 12 -15.83 -18.05 17.81
C SER A 12 -16.09 -17.70 16.34
N VAL A 13 -15.04 -17.46 15.56
CA VAL A 13 -15.15 -17.19 14.11
C VAL A 13 -15.68 -18.42 13.38
N ASP A 14 -15.16 -19.62 13.67
CA ASP A 14 -15.65 -20.87 13.06
C ASP A 14 -17.15 -21.08 13.32
N LYS A 15 -17.59 -20.87 14.56
CA LYS A 15 -19.01 -20.95 14.93
C LYS A 15 -19.85 -19.96 14.13
N GLN A 16 -19.44 -18.69 14.05
CA GLN A 16 -20.16 -17.69 13.25
C GLN A 16 -20.21 -18.03 11.76
N ILE A 17 -19.20 -18.71 11.21
CA ILE A 17 -19.20 -19.17 9.81
C ILE A 17 -20.22 -20.29 9.63
N ARG A 18 -20.27 -21.26 10.54
CA ARG A 18 -21.22 -22.37 10.50
C ARG A 18 -22.66 -21.89 10.66
N ASP A 19 -22.91 -21.03 11.64
CA ASP A 19 -24.25 -20.52 11.96
C ASP A 19 -24.80 -19.63 10.83
N GLY A 20 -23.95 -18.80 10.21
CA GLY A 20 -24.36 -17.89 9.13
C GLY A 20 -24.48 -18.53 7.74
N GLY A 21 -23.99 -19.77 7.59
CA GLY A 21 -23.99 -20.50 6.32
C GLY A 21 -22.90 -20.05 5.34
N VAL A 22 -22.19 -21.02 4.74
CA VAL A 22 -21.10 -20.77 3.78
C VAL A 22 -21.61 -20.04 2.52
N SER A 23 -22.79 -20.41 2.03
CA SER A 23 -23.38 -19.82 0.82
C SER A 23 -23.63 -18.32 0.96
N ASN A 24 -24.16 -17.87 2.11
CA ASN A 24 -24.37 -16.44 2.36
C ASN A 24 -23.06 -15.66 2.33
N ARG A 25 -21.99 -16.21 2.91
CA ARG A 25 -20.66 -15.58 2.89
C ARG A 25 -20.08 -15.51 1.49
N MET A 26 -20.22 -16.58 0.70
CA MET A 26 -19.78 -16.57 -0.70
C MET A 26 -20.51 -15.49 -1.51
N HIS A 27 -21.83 -15.35 -1.34
CA HIS A 27 -22.59 -14.28 -1.98
C HIS A 27 -22.15 -12.88 -1.50
N SER A 28 -21.98 -12.67 -0.19
CA SER A 28 -21.49 -11.39 0.33
C SER A 28 -20.10 -11.04 -0.20
N THR A 29 -19.18 -12.01 -0.28
CA THR A 29 -17.85 -11.81 -0.86
C THR A 29 -17.92 -11.48 -2.34
N ALA A 30 -18.76 -12.19 -3.11
CA ALA A 30 -18.94 -11.93 -4.53
C ALA A 30 -19.52 -10.52 -4.81
N ASN A 31 -20.51 -10.11 -4.01
CA ASN A 31 -21.11 -8.78 -4.08
C ASN A 31 -20.08 -7.70 -3.76
N TRP A 32 -19.31 -7.89 -2.68
CA TRP A 32 -18.24 -6.95 -2.32
C TRP A 32 -17.20 -6.80 -3.45
N TRP A 33 -16.78 -7.89 -4.08
CA TRP A 33 -15.86 -7.82 -5.22
C TRP A 33 -16.50 -7.14 -6.43
N HIS A 34 -17.79 -7.37 -6.70
CA HIS A 34 -18.51 -6.67 -7.77
C HIS A 34 -18.54 -5.16 -7.53
N GLU A 35 -18.84 -4.73 -6.31
CA GLU A 35 -18.86 -3.32 -5.93
C GLU A 35 -17.46 -2.70 -5.98
N TRP A 36 -16.47 -3.38 -5.39
CA TRP A 36 -15.10 -2.90 -5.37
C TRP A 36 -14.52 -2.77 -6.78
N LEU A 37 -14.81 -3.71 -7.70
CA LEU A 37 -14.28 -3.70 -9.07
C LEU A 37 -14.90 -2.63 -9.99
N GLN A 38 -15.97 -1.92 -9.59
CA GLN A 38 -16.67 -0.97 -10.46
C GLN A 38 -15.74 0.07 -11.16
N PRO A 39 -14.74 0.67 -10.48
CA PRO A 39 -13.82 1.60 -11.15
C PRO A 39 -12.98 0.91 -12.24
N ALA A 40 -12.51 -0.32 -11.99
CA ALA A 40 -11.77 -1.09 -12.98
C ALA A 40 -12.65 -1.56 -14.14
N LEU A 41 -13.89 -1.98 -13.88
CA LEU A 41 -14.86 -2.34 -14.91
C LEU A 41 -15.24 -1.13 -15.78
N SER A 42 -15.24 0.08 -15.21
CA SER A 42 -15.42 1.31 -15.99
C SER A 42 -14.20 1.59 -16.88
N ALA A 43 -12.99 1.34 -16.38
CA ALA A 43 -11.75 1.54 -17.12
C ALA A 43 -11.52 0.49 -18.23
N VAL A 44 -11.97 -0.75 -18.04
CA VAL A 44 -11.71 -1.87 -18.96
C VAL A 44 -12.30 -1.66 -20.36
N GLY A 45 -13.35 -0.84 -20.48
CA GLY A 45 -13.95 -0.47 -21.76
C GLY A 45 -12.96 0.21 -22.73
N LYS A 46 -11.93 0.87 -22.18
CA LYS A 46 -10.86 1.56 -22.93
C LYS A 46 -9.68 0.64 -23.28
N ILE A 47 -9.68 -0.59 -22.78
CA ILE A 47 -8.63 -1.58 -23.00
C ILE A 47 -9.02 -2.47 -24.18
N ASP A 48 -8.03 -2.82 -25.02
CA ASP A 48 -8.19 -3.78 -26.11
C ASP A 48 -8.85 -5.07 -25.58
N PRO A 49 -9.92 -5.59 -26.24
CA PRO A 49 -10.62 -6.81 -25.87
C PRO A 49 -9.71 -7.97 -25.44
N LYS A 50 -8.55 -8.16 -26.09
CA LYS A 50 -7.64 -9.27 -25.76
C LYS A 50 -6.99 -9.18 -24.37
N TYR A 51 -6.91 -7.99 -23.77
CA TYR A 51 -6.26 -7.77 -22.47
C TYR A 51 -7.24 -7.54 -21.32
N ARG A 52 -8.56 -7.45 -21.60
CA ARG A 52 -9.57 -7.08 -20.59
C ARG A 52 -9.60 -8.03 -19.40
N GLN A 53 -9.58 -9.33 -19.66
CA GLN A 53 -9.61 -10.33 -18.58
C GLN A 53 -8.33 -10.27 -17.73
N SER A 54 -7.16 -10.16 -18.36
CA SER A 54 -5.89 -10.03 -17.64
C SER A 54 -5.86 -8.76 -16.80
N PHE A 55 -6.36 -7.64 -17.32
CA PHE A 55 -6.46 -6.39 -16.57
C PHE A 55 -7.33 -6.52 -15.30
N ILE A 56 -8.50 -7.14 -15.41
CA ILE A 56 -9.38 -7.39 -14.26
C ILE A 56 -8.69 -8.31 -13.25
N ASN A 57 -8.11 -9.42 -13.71
CA ASN A 57 -7.40 -10.38 -12.87
C ASN A 57 -6.23 -9.72 -12.14
N SER A 58 -5.40 -8.94 -12.84
CA SER A 58 -4.30 -8.20 -12.26
C SER A 58 -4.77 -7.21 -11.21
N THR A 59 -5.90 -6.53 -11.43
CA THR A 59 -6.47 -5.60 -10.44
C THR A 59 -6.92 -6.32 -9.17
N MET A 60 -7.53 -7.51 -9.29
CA MET A 60 -7.91 -8.33 -8.15
C MET A 60 -6.68 -8.87 -7.39
N ILE A 61 -5.64 -9.28 -8.10
CA ILE A 61 -4.37 -9.73 -7.50
C ILE A 61 -3.72 -8.57 -6.75
N VAL A 62 -3.63 -7.39 -7.35
CA VAL A 62 -3.11 -6.19 -6.69
C VAL A 62 -3.87 -5.93 -5.40
N LYS A 63 -5.21 -5.97 -5.42
CA LYS A 63 -6.01 -5.78 -4.20
C LYS A 63 -5.78 -6.84 -3.14
N SER A 64 -5.52 -8.09 -3.53
CA SER A 64 -5.24 -9.15 -2.55
C SER A 64 -3.91 -8.96 -1.81
N GLN A 65 -3.00 -8.14 -2.35
CA GLN A 65 -1.73 -7.79 -1.70
C GLN A 65 -1.81 -6.54 -0.81
N ILE A 66 -2.97 -5.91 -0.67
CA ILE A 66 -3.15 -4.72 0.18
C ILE A 66 -3.76 -5.13 1.51
N ASP A 67 -2.98 -5.02 2.59
CA ASP A 67 -3.45 -5.25 3.95
C ASP A 67 -4.55 -4.24 4.31
N LYS A 68 -5.47 -4.66 5.18
CA LYS A 68 -6.57 -3.80 5.63
C LYS A 68 -6.11 -2.52 6.34
N ARG A 69 -4.87 -2.47 6.84
CA ARG A 69 -4.25 -1.29 7.47
C ARG A 69 -3.48 -0.40 6.48
N GLY A 70 -3.46 -0.75 5.19
CA GLY A 70 -2.85 0.07 4.15
C GLY A 70 -1.49 -0.40 3.64
N ALA A 71 -0.83 -1.33 4.32
CA ALA A 71 0.43 -1.90 3.82
C ALA A 71 0.23 -2.60 2.47
N VAL A 72 1.06 -2.29 1.48
CA VAL A 72 1.05 -2.96 0.17
C VAL A 72 2.20 -3.95 0.13
N MET A 73 1.87 -5.24 0.19
CA MET A 73 2.86 -6.31 0.22
C MET A 73 3.43 -6.54 -1.17
N ALA A 74 4.75 -6.67 -1.31
CA ALA A 74 5.38 -6.90 -2.61
C ALA A 74 4.94 -8.25 -3.21
N SER A 75 4.95 -9.33 -2.42
CA SER A 75 4.37 -10.62 -2.82
C SER A 75 4.13 -11.53 -1.61
N THR A 76 3.08 -12.35 -1.68
CA THR A 76 2.74 -13.40 -0.71
C THR A 76 2.89 -14.81 -1.32
N ASP A 77 3.89 -14.98 -2.19
CA ASP A 77 4.14 -16.24 -2.91
C ASP A 77 4.70 -17.39 -2.05
N THR A 78 4.73 -18.56 -2.67
CA THR A 78 5.09 -19.83 -2.04
C THR A 78 6.56 -19.94 -1.64
N ALA A 79 7.46 -19.07 -2.13
CA ALA A 79 8.87 -19.12 -1.72
C ALA A 79 9.03 -18.83 -0.21
N MET A 80 8.07 -18.09 0.37
CA MET A 80 8.01 -17.81 1.81
C MET A 80 7.67 -19.05 2.67
N LEU A 81 6.91 -20.01 2.14
CA LEU A 81 6.45 -21.17 2.91
C LEU A 81 7.55 -22.22 3.12
N ASN A 82 8.52 -22.27 2.22
CA ASN A 82 9.57 -23.29 2.24
C ASN A 82 10.86 -22.84 2.92
N TYR A 83 11.06 -21.54 3.10
CA TYR A 83 12.26 -20.99 3.70
C TYR A 83 11.90 -19.79 4.56
N SER A 84 12.27 -19.80 5.85
CA SER A 84 12.21 -18.66 6.78
C SER A 84 13.21 -17.55 6.36
N ARG A 85 13.17 -17.15 5.10
CA ARG A 85 14.03 -16.17 4.48
C ARG A 85 13.26 -14.86 4.32
N ASP A 86 14.03 -13.79 4.32
CA ASP A 86 13.61 -12.44 4.07
C ASP A 86 13.23 -12.28 2.58
N ALA A 87 12.08 -12.86 2.19
CA ALA A 87 11.58 -12.84 0.82
C ALA A 87 10.67 -11.60 0.63
N TYR A 88 9.51 -11.75 -0.02
CA TYR A 88 8.73 -10.61 -0.52
C TYR A 88 7.51 -10.22 0.34
N ALA A 89 7.25 -10.88 1.48
CA ALA A 89 6.14 -10.51 2.36
C ALA A 89 6.49 -9.31 3.27
N TYR A 90 6.97 -8.24 2.65
CA TYR A 90 7.11 -6.91 3.25
C TYR A 90 6.46 -5.87 2.34
N CYS A 91 6.15 -4.73 2.94
CA CYS A 91 5.80 -3.51 2.25
C CYS A 91 7.07 -2.71 1.97
N TRP A 92 7.47 -2.68 0.70
CA TRP A 92 8.40 -1.69 0.19
C TRP A 92 7.60 -0.49 -0.30
N PRO A 93 7.85 0.74 0.22
CA PRO A 93 7.15 1.92 -0.24
C PRO A 93 7.15 2.16 -1.77
N ARG A 94 8.23 1.80 -2.47
CA ARG A 94 8.33 1.82 -3.94
C ARG A 94 7.25 0.96 -4.59
N ASP A 95 7.12 -0.29 -4.16
CA ASP A 95 6.12 -1.23 -4.65
C ASP A 95 4.70 -0.71 -4.36
N GLY A 96 4.51 -0.16 -3.16
CA GLY A 96 3.28 0.55 -2.77
C GLY A 96 2.93 1.68 -3.73
N ALA A 97 3.89 2.56 -4.05
CA ALA A 97 3.69 3.65 -5.00
C ALA A 97 3.29 3.15 -6.40
N PHE A 98 3.96 2.11 -6.91
CA PHE A 98 3.62 1.52 -8.23
C PHE A 98 2.25 0.85 -8.26
N VAL A 99 1.81 0.26 -7.15
CA VAL A 99 0.48 -0.33 -7.02
C VAL A 99 -0.60 0.76 -6.89
N LEU A 100 -0.37 1.77 -6.05
CA LEU A 100 -1.38 2.79 -5.78
C LEU A 100 -1.58 3.72 -6.97
N TRP A 101 -0.53 4.01 -7.74
CA TRP A 101 -0.64 4.96 -8.84
C TRP A 101 -1.73 4.61 -9.88
N PRO A 102 -1.79 3.39 -10.45
CA PRO A 102 -2.88 3.01 -11.35
C PRO A 102 -4.24 2.94 -10.65
N LEU A 103 -4.29 2.52 -9.37
CA LEU A 103 -5.54 2.48 -8.61
C LEU A 103 -6.13 3.89 -8.42
N ILE A 104 -5.31 4.87 -8.02
CA ILE A 104 -5.70 6.27 -7.90
C ILE A 104 -6.27 6.80 -9.22
N ARG A 105 -5.60 6.49 -10.35
CA ARG A 105 -6.04 6.92 -11.69
C ARG A 105 -7.35 6.26 -12.14
N MET A 106 -7.68 5.09 -11.62
CA MET A 106 -8.99 4.46 -11.83
C MET A 106 -10.08 5.04 -10.91
N GLY A 107 -9.71 5.78 -9.87
CA GLY A 107 -10.65 6.39 -8.93
C GLY A 107 -10.74 5.67 -7.58
N TYR A 108 -9.85 4.73 -7.28
CA TYR A 108 -9.76 4.13 -5.95
C TYR A 108 -9.14 5.12 -4.96
N THR A 109 -9.90 5.51 -3.94
CA THR A 109 -9.46 6.50 -2.94
C THR A 109 -9.11 5.88 -1.61
N GLN A 110 -9.87 4.88 -1.16
CA GLN A 110 -9.69 4.31 0.18
C GLN A 110 -8.36 3.58 0.34
N GLU A 111 -7.92 2.84 -0.68
CA GLU A 111 -6.60 2.19 -0.71
C GLU A 111 -5.49 3.21 -0.57
N ALA A 112 -5.58 4.33 -1.31
CA ALA A 112 -4.59 5.39 -1.29
C ALA A 112 -4.49 6.04 0.09
N GLN A 113 -5.63 6.42 0.69
CA GLN A 113 -5.68 7.02 2.02
C GLN A 113 -5.04 6.12 3.08
N ARG A 114 -5.46 4.85 3.14
CA ARG A 114 -4.89 3.89 4.11
C ARG A 114 -3.39 3.67 3.88
N TYR A 115 -2.94 3.63 2.64
CA TYR A 115 -1.52 3.50 2.35
C TYR A 115 -0.71 4.71 2.83
N PHE A 116 -1.20 5.93 2.62
CA PHE A 116 -0.53 7.13 3.13
C PHE A 116 -0.57 7.21 4.66
N GLU A 117 -1.64 6.73 5.31
CA GLU A 117 -1.69 6.55 6.78
C GLU A 117 -0.61 5.60 7.26
N PHE A 118 -0.48 4.44 6.62
CA PHE A 118 0.56 3.48 6.90
C PHE A 118 1.98 4.07 6.76
N CYS A 119 2.26 4.77 5.66
CA CYS A 119 3.56 5.41 5.45
C CYS A 119 3.84 6.51 6.47
N ARG A 120 2.84 7.34 6.81
CA ARG A 120 2.98 8.40 7.80
C ARG A 120 3.33 7.84 9.19
N GLU A 121 2.69 6.74 9.59
CA GLU A 121 3.00 6.06 10.86
C GLU A 121 4.42 5.47 10.88
N GLY A 122 4.92 5.00 9.73
CA GLY A 122 6.27 4.46 9.58
C GLY A 122 7.37 5.50 9.35
N LEU A 123 7.02 6.79 9.20
CA LEU A 123 7.96 7.83 8.87
C LEU A 123 8.97 8.07 10.00
N HIS A 124 10.25 8.07 9.66
CA HIS A 124 11.31 8.41 10.57
C HIS A 124 11.22 9.90 10.97
N PRO A 125 11.56 10.29 12.22
CA PRO A 125 11.54 11.68 12.67
C PRO A 125 12.33 12.68 11.81
N ASN A 126 13.30 12.19 11.05
CA ASN A 126 14.11 12.99 10.11
C ASN A 126 13.47 13.11 8.70
N GLY A 127 12.21 12.69 8.51
CA GLY A 127 11.45 12.92 7.28
C GLY A 127 11.68 11.91 6.15
N TYR A 128 12.02 10.65 6.47
CA TYR A 128 12.21 9.60 5.47
C TYR A 128 11.52 8.29 5.86
N LEU A 129 11.22 7.46 4.87
CA LEU A 129 10.79 6.08 5.07
C LEU A 129 11.99 5.14 5.12
N MET A 130 11.93 4.15 6.00
CA MET A 130 12.82 3.01 6.03
C MET A 130 12.63 2.13 4.80
N HIS A 131 13.65 1.30 4.53
CA HIS A 131 13.71 0.40 3.38
C HIS A 131 12.48 -0.49 3.20
N LYS A 132 11.94 -1.11 4.27
CA LYS A 132 10.72 -1.91 4.20
C LYS A 132 10.07 -2.14 5.55
N TYR A 133 8.80 -2.51 5.53
CA TYR A 133 7.96 -2.67 6.71
C TYR A 133 7.20 -4.00 6.68
N ARG A 134 6.91 -4.56 7.83
CA ARG A 134 5.92 -5.63 7.99
C ARG A 134 4.52 -5.04 7.83
N ALA A 135 3.53 -5.89 7.55
CA ALA A 135 2.14 -5.45 7.39
C ALA A 135 1.57 -4.73 8.64
N ASP A 136 2.17 -4.92 9.81
CA ASP A 136 1.83 -4.26 11.06
C ASP A 136 2.55 -2.93 11.32
N GLY A 137 3.32 -2.44 10.35
CA GLY A 137 4.05 -1.17 10.43
C GLY A 137 5.43 -1.28 11.08
N ALA A 138 5.77 -2.43 11.67
CA ALA A 138 7.11 -2.64 12.22
C ALA A 138 8.17 -2.65 11.11
N ILE A 139 9.34 -2.08 11.38
CA ILE A 139 10.47 -2.08 10.44
C ILE A 139 10.88 -3.53 10.13
N GLY A 140 11.02 -3.85 8.85
CA GLY A 140 11.53 -5.15 8.39
C GLY A 140 13.06 -5.22 8.46
N SER A 141 13.62 -6.43 8.36
CA SER A 141 15.08 -6.59 8.28
C SER A 141 15.64 -5.85 7.06
N SER A 142 16.81 -5.23 7.17
CA SER A 142 17.43 -4.50 6.05
C SER A 142 18.87 -4.96 5.87
N TRP A 143 19.34 -4.96 4.62
CA TRP A 143 20.74 -5.17 4.29
C TRP A 143 21.54 -3.85 4.22
N HIS A 144 20.88 -2.70 4.37
CA HIS A 144 21.54 -1.40 4.38
C HIS A 144 22.17 -1.14 5.76
N PRO A 145 23.51 -0.95 5.84
CA PRO A 145 24.16 -0.62 7.08
C PRO A 145 23.99 0.86 7.42
N TYR A 146 24.09 1.19 8.70
CA TYR A 146 24.22 2.59 9.16
C TYR A 146 25.63 3.14 8.96
N ILE A 147 26.64 2.26 8.92
CA ILE A 147 28.06 2.61 8.77
C ILE A 147 28.53 1.98 7.48
N HIS A 148 28.99 2.80 6.55
CA HIS A 148 29.51 2.36 5.26
C HIS A 148 31.00 1.97 5.37
N ASP A 149 31.52 1.28 4.35
CA ASP A 149 32.90 0.77 4.35
C ASP A 149 33.97 1.88 4.45
N ASP A 150 33.61 3.11 4.07
CA ASP A 150 34.42 4.32 4.16
C ASP A 150 34.31 5.04 5.53
N GLY A 151 33.54 4.49 6.47
CA GLY A 151 33.30 5.04 7.80
C GLY A 151 32.24 6.14 7.86
N ILE A 152 31.60 6.49 6.74
CA ILE A 152 30.50 7.45 6.73
C ILE A 152 29.28 6.84 7.44
N ILE A 153 28.66 7.63 8.31
CA ILE A 153 27.39 7.27 8.97
C ILE A 153 26.25 7.85 8.15
N GLY A 154 25.38 6.99 7.62
CA GLY A 154 24.26 7.34 6.76
C GLY A 154 22.95 6.70 7.22
N ALA A 155 21.83 7.25 6.76
CA ALA A 155 20.54 6.58 6.93
C ALA A 155 20.52 5.30 6.07
N PRO A 156 20.11 4.13 6.60
CA PRO A 156 20.10 2.87 5.87
C PRO A 156 18.86 2.76 4.98
N ILE A 157 18.72 3.70 4.05
CA ILE A 157 17.53 3.92 3.24
C ILE A 157 17.83 3.70 1.76
N GLN A 158 16.74 3.55 1.01
CA GLN A 158 16.72 3.80 -0.42
C GLN A 158 15.86 5.05 -0.62
N GLU A 159 16.43 6.08 -1.24
CA GLU A 159 15.80 7.42 -1.31
C GLU A 159 14.48 7.38 -2.08
N ASP A 160 14.36 6.49 -3.07
CA ASP A 160 13.18 6.33 -3.90
C ASP A 160 11.96 5.81 -3.12
N GLU A 161 12.16 5.09 -2.00
CA GLU A 161 11.07 4.64 -1.12
C GLU A 161 10.28 5.85 -0.59
N THR A 162 10.99 6.92 -0.23
CA THR A 162 10.39 8.18 0.23
C THR A 162 9.92 9.00 -0.97
N ALA A 163 10.77 9.19 -1.98
CA ALA A 163 10.48 10.07 -3.10
C ALA A 163 9.26 9.63 -3.92
N LEU A 164 9.11 8.33 -4.22
CA LEU A 164 7.97 7.80 -4.96
C LEU A 164 6.67 7.90 -4.15
N THR A 165 6.74 7.69 -2.84
CA THR A 165 5.57 7.86 -1.95
C THR A 165 5.07 9.31 -1.98
N LEU A 166 5.97 10.28 -1.84
CA LEU A 166 5.65 11.70 -1.93
C LEU A 166 5.12 12.09 -3.32
N PHE A 167 5.72 11.55 -4.38
CA PHE A 167 5.25 11.78 -5.75
C PHE A 167 3.81 11.32 -5.92
N VAL A 168 3.49 10.06 -5.56
CA VAL A 168 2.13 9.52 -5.71
C VAL A 168 1.14 10.24 -4.81
N PHE A 169 1.54 10.64 -3.60
CA PHE A 169 0.74 11.50 -2.72
C PHE A 169 0.41 12.84 -3.39
N ALA A 170 1.40 13.52 -3.97
CA ALA A 170 1.19 14.78 -4.66
C ALA A 170 0.23 14.65 -5.85
N GLN A 171 0.32 13.57 -6.61
CA GLN A 171 -0.63 13.30 -7.68
C GLN A 171 -2.04 13.03 -7.15
N TYR A 172 -2.18 12.27 -6.07
CA TYR A 172 -3.46 12.01 -5.41
C TYR A 172 -4.11 13.30 -4.88
N TYR A 173 -3.30 14.17 -4.27
CA TYR A 173 -3.75 15.48 -3.81
C TYR A 173 -4.24 16.36 -4.98
N LYS A 174 -3.51 16.41 -6.10
CA LYS A 174 -3.92 17.18 -7.29
C LYS A 174 -5.29 16.74 -7.83
N MET A 175 -5.61 15.45 -7.74
CA MET A 175 -6.88 14.89 -8.21
C MET A 175 -8.03 15.14 -7.23
N SER A 176 -7.79 15.06 -5.92
CA SER A 176 -8.83 15.21 -4.89
C SER A 176 -9.07 16.67 -4.47
N ARG A 177 -8.02 17.51 -4.50
CA ARG A 177 -7.97 18.88 -3.96
C ARG A 177 -8.46 18.99 -2.50
N SER A 178 -8.39 17.90 -1.73
CA SER A 178 -8.84 17.90 -0.34
C SER A 178 -7.75 18.48 0.55
N ARG A 179 -7.99 19.68 1.11
CA ARG A 179 -7.05 20.36 1.99
C ARG A 179 -6.71 19.55 3.25
N SER A 180 -7.65 18.73 3.74
CA SER A 180 -7.43 17.83 4.87
C SER A 180 -6.25 16.88 4.64
N LEU A 181 -5.99 16.46 3.40
CA LEU A 181 -4.85 15.58 3.10
C LEU A 181 -3.50 16.28 3.34
N LEU A 182 -3.40 17.59 3.13
CA LEU A 182 -2.16 18.32 3.41
C LEU A 182 -1.92 18.44 4.91
N ASP A 183 -2.98 18.73 5.65
CA ASP A 183 -2.93 18.87 7.11
C ASP A 183 -2.61 17.52 7.78
N ASP A 184 -3.20 16.42 7.27
CA ASP A 184 -3.06 15.09 7.84
C ASP A 184 -1.74 14.39 7.47
N PHE A 185 -1.14 14.70 6.31
CA PHE A 185 0.01 13.96 5.78
C PHE A 185 1.21 14.84 5.47
N TYR A 186 1.04 15.91 4.71
CA TYR A 186 2.18 16.66 4.17
C TYR A 186 2.98 17.35 5.26
N LEU A 187 2.31 18.07 6.18
CA LEU A 187 2.97 18.77 7.28
C LEU A 187 3.71 17.82 8.23
N THR A 188 3.18 16.61 8.40
CA THR A 188 3.84 15.57 9.21
C THR A 188 4.98 14.86 8.50
N MET A 189 5.00 14.88 7.15
CA MET A 189 5.99 14.15 6.37
C MET A 189 7.25 14.94 6.06
N THR A 190 7.16 16.27 5.96
CA THR A 190 8.28 17.08 5.48
C THR A 190 8.91 17.97 6.53
N ASN A 191 8.31 18.21 7.70
CA ASN A 191 8.73 19.27 8.63
C ASN A 191 8.85 20.67 7.94
N TYR A 192 8.29 20.85 6.73
CA TYR A 192 8.36 22.09 5.95
C TYR A 192 6.96 22.69 5.78
N ASP A 193 6.92 24.02 5.71
CA ASP A 193 5.70 24.80 5.55
C ASP A 193 5.05 24.55 4.18
N ILE A 194 3.71 24.66 4.12
CA ILE A 194 2.87 24.31 2.96
C ILE A 194 3.26 25.04 1.67
N HIS A 195 3.95 26.18 1.78
CA HIS A 195 4.44 27.00 0.68
C HIS A 195 5.56 26.34 -0.14
N ASP A 196 6.28 25.35 0.40
CA ASP A 196 7.31 24.60 -0.34
C ASP A 196 6.75 23.39 -1.12
N PHE A 197 5.51 22.98 -0.85
CA PHE A 197 4.90 21.86 -1.57
C PHE A 197 4.67 22.15 -3.05
N ASP A 198 4.19 23.36 -3.36
CA ASP A 198 3.97 23.78 -4.73
C ASP A 198 5.29 23.85 -5.51
N ARG A 199 6.41 24.16 -4.83
CA ARG A 199 7.76 24.15 -5.43
C ARG A 199 8.29 22.74 -5.66
N LEU A 200 8.13 21.82 -4.70
CA LEU A 200 8.49 20.40 -4.85
C LEU A 200 7.70 19.71 -5.97
N CYS A 201 6.39 20.00 -6.05
CA CYS A 201 5.52 19.52 -7.13
C CYS A 201 5.95 20.07 -8.51
N TRP A 202 6.50 21.28 -8.56
CA TRP A 202 7.02 21.88 -9.80
C TRP A 202 8.36 21.28 -10.19
N ALA A 203 9.28 21.10 -9.23
CA ALA A 203 10.59 20.50 -9.47
C ALA A 203 10.49 19.06 -9.99
N ALA A 204 9.60 18.23 -9.41
CA ALA A 204 9.37 16.85 -9.85
C ALA A 204 8.68 16.73 -11.23
N CYS A 205 8.11 17.82 -11.76
CA CYS A 205 7.52 17.85 -13.11
C CYS A 205 8.43 18.50 -14.16
N SER A 206 9.59 19.03 -13.77
CA SER A 206 10.49 19.80 -14.63
C SER A 206 11.77 19.05 -15.05
N SER A 207 11.87 17.75 -14.71
CA SER A 207 13.00 16.86 -15.04
C SER A 207 12.57 15.77 -16.02
#